data_AF-A0A1C5XKQ0-F1
#
_entry.id   AF-A0A1C5XKQ0-F1
#
_cell.length_a   1.000
_cell.length_b   1.000
_cell.length_c   1.000
_cell.angle_alpha   90.00
_cell.angle_beta   90.00
_cell.angle_gamma   90.00
#
_symmetry.space_group_name_H-M   'P 1'
#
loop_
_entity.id
_entity.type
_entity.pdbx_description
1 polymer ?
#
loop_
_entity_poly.entity_id
_entity_poly.type
_entity_poly.pdbx_seq_one_letter_code
_entity_poly.pdbx_strand_id
1 'polypeptide(L)'
;MMNRLFKRGMVIALAAAMTTSAGIPAMAAQKETLEETVTTSEVTQTNVDYGSLTQKEIEEFNSIYDRLDAIDKEVMKDADGLSDEDIYARYDQYQDETDTLMDRLEELDKKAGWIDNEEYEYSEDEYNALYDTGKLTAEEAEQLQKAYERIEEIDAEVWTDDDLSDDEIEARYVKYDDEITSLNAQIETLEKKAGWYEGYYGNLSEDEVN
;
A
#
# COMPACT_ATOMS: atom_id res chain seq x y z
N MET A 1 15.47 -18.49 -3.15
CA MET A 1 15.22 -17.51 -4.24
C MET A 1 14.65 -16.26 -3.60
N MET A 2 15.25 -15.10 -3.82
CA MET A 2 14.93 -13.83 -3.13
C MET A 2 13.46 -13.44 -3.31
N ASN A 3 12.76 -13.13 -2.22
CA ASN A 3 11.46 -12.47 -2.27
C ASN A 3 11.39 -11.27 -1.32
N ARG A 4 11.03 -10.13 -1.92
CA ARG A 4 10.19 -9.05 -1.37
C ARG A 4 10.78 -8.22 -0.23
N LEU A 5 11.70 -7.33 -0.60
CA LEU A 5 11.87 -6.06 0.13
C LEU A 5 10.87 -5.03 -0.42
N PHE A 6 10.19 -4.34 0.50
CA PHE A 6 9.34 -3.14 0.34
C PHE A 6 7.89 -3.34 -0.13
N LYS A 7 7.05 -3.88 0.76
CA LYS A 7 5.72 -3.33 1.01
C LYS A 7 5.87 -2.25 2.10
N ARG A 8 5.23 -1.09 1.89
CA ARG A 8 5.10 0.09 2.78
C ARG A 8 6.33 0.97 2.93
N GLY A 9 6.20 2.22 2.48
CA GLY A 9 7.20 3.28 2.65
C GLY A 9 7.29 4.18 1.42
N MET A 10 6.33 5.10 1.26
CA MET A 10 6.43 6.24 0.35
C MET A 10 7.66 7.06 0.75
N VAL A 11 8.77 6.89 0.04
CA VAL A 11 9.97 7.72 0.21
C VAL A 11 9.79 8.96 -0.67
N ILE A 12 9.48 10.08 -0.03
CA ILE A 12 9.48 11.41 -0.64
C ILE A 12 10.91 11.73 -1.08
N ALA A 13 11.19 11.63 -2.38
CA ALA A 13 12.41 12.16 -2.96
C ALA A 13 12.22 13.66 -3.24
N LEU A 14 12.42 14.49 -2.22
CA LEU A 14 12.46 15.94 -2.35
C LEU A 14 13.77 16.34 -3.07
N ALA A 15 13.72 16.49 -4.39
CA ALA A 15 14.84 17.00 -5.16
C ALA A 15 14.92 18.53 -5.05
N ALA A 16 15.70 19.03 -4.08
CA ALA A 16 16.06 20.43 -3.99
C ALA A 16 17.08 20.79 -5.10
N ALA A 17 16.60 21.42 -6.18
CA ALA A 17 17.47 22.08 -7.16
C ALA A 17 17.60 23.58 -6.81
N MET A 18 18.60 23.93 -6.01
CA MET A 18 19.01 25.32 -5.81
C MET A 18 19.72 25.82 -7.08
N THR A 19 19.10 26.77 -7.76
CA THR A 19 19.69 27.49 -8.89
C THR A 19 20.71 28.51 -8.38
N THR A 20 21.99 28.26 -8.64
CA THR A 20 23.01 29.32 -8.60
C THR A 20 23.26 29.82 -10.01
N SER A 21 22.91 31.09 -10.20
CA SER A 21 23.16 31.87 -11.42
C SER A 21 24.64 32.04 -11.70
N ALA A 22 25.09 31.81 -12.93
CA ALA A 22 26.19 32.56 -13.54
C ALA A 22 26.34 32.26 -15.04
N GLY A 23 26.24 33.32 -15.87
CA GLY A 23 27.13 33.52 -17.01
C GLY A 23 26.66 33.07 -18.40
N ILE A 24 26.12 34.00 -19.17
CA ILE A 24 26.13 33.99 -20.65
C ILE A 24 27.52 34.47 -21.14
N PRO A 25 28.06 33.92 -22.25
CA PRO A 25 28.35 34.74 -23.44
C PRO A 25 27.85 34.02 -24.72
N ALA A 26 27.01 34.61 -25.58
CA ALA A 26 27.22 35.70 -26.54
C ALA A 26 27.86 35.28 -27.90
N MET A 27 27.07 35.45 -28.97
CA MET A 27 27.39 35.58 -30.42
C MET A 27 27.86 34.30 -31.18
N ALA A 28 27.54 34.06 -32.46
CA ALA A 28 27.33 35.00 -33.58
C ALA A 28 26.44 34.45 -34.72
N ALA A 29 25.77 35.41 -35.38
CA ALA A 29 25.21 35.49 -36.74
C ALA A 29 25.31 34.30 -37.74
N GLN A 30 24.17 33.98 -38.39
CA GLN A 30 24.05 34.04 -39.85
C GLN A 30 22.58 34.24 -40.33
N LYS A 31 22.44 35.24 -41.19
CA LYS A 31 21.34 35.71 -42.07
C LYS A 31 21.05 34.61 -43.15
N GLU A 32 19.87 34.31 -43.70
CA GLU A 32 18.68 35.06 -44.14
C GLU A 32 17.54 34.08 -44.54
N THR A 33 16.29 34.57 -44.50
CA THR A 33 15.08 34.16 -45.27
C THR A 33 14.51 32.74 -45.15
N LEU A 34 13.37 32.60 -44.47
CA LEU A 34 12.06 32.33 -45.11
C LEU A 34 10.94 32.49 -44.05
N GLU A 35 9.76 32.94 -44.49
CA GLU A 35 8.58 33.15 -43.65
C GLU A 35 8.08 31.82 -43.06
N GLU A 36 8.02 31.70 -41.73
CA GLU A 36 7.21 30.66 -41.09
C GLU A 36 6.87 31.06 -39.64
N THR A 37 5.55 31.01 -39.37
CA THR A 37 4.88 30.74 -38.09
C THR A 37 5.35 31.41 -36.80
N VAL A 38 4.37 31.98 -36.10
CA VAL A 38 4.43 32.39 -34.69
C VAL A 38 5.18 31.32 -33.89
N THR A 39 6.39 31.66 -33.46
CA THR A 39 7.19 30.86 -32.55
C THR A 39 6.53 30.88 -31.19
N THR A 40 5.65 29.91 -30.96
CA THR A 40 5.27 29.51 -29.61
C THR A 40 6.54 29.08 -28.92
N SER A 41 6.95 29.86 -27.91
CA SER A 41 8.08 29.61 -27.04
C SER A 41 8.22 28.12 -26.74
N GLU A 42 9.36 27.54 -27.09
CA GLU A 42 9.75 26.20 -26.66
C GLU A 42 9.88 26.20 -25.14
N VAL A 43 8.76 25.93 -24.47
CA VAL A 43 8.77 25.41 -23.11
C VAL A 43 9.44 24.05 -23.25
N THR A 44 10.64 23.90 -22.71
CA THR A 44 11.23 22.57 -22.50
C THR A 44 10.40 21.87 -21.44
N GLN A 45 9.22 21.36 -21.86
CA GLN A 45 8.46 20.41 -21.10
C GLN A 45 9.31 19.14 -21.08
N THR A 46 9.72 18.72 -19.89
CA THR A 46 9.97 17.30 -19.66
C THR A 46 8.71 16.58 -20.15
N ASN A 47 8.79 15.85 -21.27
CA ASN A 47 7.66 15.14 -21.86
C ASN A 47 7.20 14.05 -20.88
N VAL A 48 6.38 14.43 -19.91
CA VAL A 48 5.63 13.50 -19.08
C VAL A 48 4.57 12.90 -19.98
N ASP A 49 4.58 11.57 -20.09
CA ASP A 49 3.62 10.84 -20.92
C ASP A 49 2.30 10.69 -20.17
N TYR A 50 1.35 11.58 -20.46
CA TYR A 50 -0.01 11.59 -19.88
C TYR A 50 -0.97 10.61 -20.59
N GLY A 51 -0.46 9.67 -21.39
CA GLY A 51 -1.26 8.66 -22.08
C GLY A 51 -2.29 9.27 -23.03
N SER A 52 -3.55 8.84 -22.93
CA SER A 52 -4.67 9.32 -23.77
C SER A 52 -5.39 10.57 -23.26
N LEU A 53 -4.85 11.28 -22.26
CA LEU A 53 -5.47 12.51 -21.75
C LEU A 53 -5.37 13.67 -22.75
N THR A 54 -6.43 14.48 -22.81
CA THR A 54 -6.41 15.74 -23.55
C THR A 54 -5.68 16.83 -22.76
N GLN A 55 -5.23 17.91 -23.43
CA GLN A 55 -4.54 19.03 -22.77
C GLN A 55 -5.34 19.62 -21.58
N LYS A 56 -6.66 19.75 -21.73
CA LYS A 56 -7.55 20.24 -20.66
C LYS A 56 -7.57 19.28 -19.46
N GLU A 57 -7.52 17.98 -19.72
CA GLU A 57 -7.52 16.94 -18.68
C GLU A 57 -6.17 16.84 -17.99
N ILE A 58 -5.07 17.10 -18.71
CA ILE A 58 -3.75 17.24 -18.12
C ILE A 58 -3.69 18.45 -17.18
N GLU A 59 -4.29 19.57 -17.58
CA GLU A 59 -4.43 20.77 -16.72
C GLU A 59 -5.28 20.48 -15.49
N GLU A 60 -6.40 19.75 -15.66
CA GLU A 60 -7.25 19.31 -14.55
C GLU A 60 -6.50 18.37 -13.61
N PHE A 61 -5.83 17.35 -14.14
CA PHE A 61 -5.00 16.40 -13.39
C PHE A 61 -3.97 17.13 -12.52
N ASN A 62 -3.19 18.03 -13.11
CA ASN A 62 -2.19 18.80 -12.37
C ASN A 62 -2.84 19.71 -11.32
N SER A 63 -3.98 20.33 -11.64
CA SER A 63 -4.73 21.17 -10.69
C SER A 63 -5.27 20.37 -9.50
N ILE A 64 -5.61 19.08 -9.68
CA ILE A 64 -6.03 18.21 -8.59
C ILE A 64 -4.86 17.95 -7.64
N TYR A 65 -3.68 17.61 -8.17
CA TYR A 65 -2.48 17.45 -7.35
C TYR A 65 -2.09 18.72 -6.60
N ASP A 66 -2.17 19.88 -7.25
CA ASP A 66 -1.93 21.17 -6.60
C ASP A 66 -2.92 21.42 -5.44
N ARG A 67 -4.18 20.98 -5.57
CA ARG A 67 -5.18 21.12 -4.50
C ARG A 67 -4.91 20.15 -3.34
N LEU A 68 -4.57 18.90 -3.63
CA LEU A 68 -4.20 17.91 -2.61
C LEU A 68 -2.98 18.37 -1.81
N ASP A 69 -1.94 18.89 -2.46
CA ASP A 69 -0.76 19.47 -1.81
C ASP A 69 -1.12 20.72 -0.98
N ALA A 70 -2.06 21.55 -1.45
CA ALA A 70 -2.55 22.69 -0.67
C ALA A 70 -3.30 22.23 0.61
N ILE A 71 -4.13 21.19 0.52
CA ILE A 71 -4.82 20.60 1.67
C ILE A 71 -3.79 20.06 2.67
N ASP A 72 -2.79 19.31 2.20
CA ASP A 72 -1.71 18.79 3.04
C ASP A 72 -1.00 19.92 3.82
N LYS A 73 -0.64 21.00 3.12
CA LYS A 73 -0.04 22.18 3.73
C LYS A 73 -0.95 22.89 4.72
N GLU A 74 -2.26 22.96 4.44
CA GLU A 74 -3.24 23.56 5.34
C GLU A 74 -3.40 22.75 6.63
N VAL A 75 -3.47 21.41 6.51
CA VAL A 75 -3.57 20.50 7.66
C VAL A 75 -2.30 20.54 8.50
N MET A 76 -1.14 20.48 7.86
CA MET A 76 0.18 20.51 8.49
C MET A 76 0.58 21.91 8.98
N LYS A 77 -0.19 22.94 8.66
CA LYS A 77 0.08 24.30 9.11
C LYS A 77 0.03 24.37 10.63
N ASP A 78 1.11 24.88 11.22
CA ASP A 78 1.24 25.03 12.67
C ASP A 78 1.02 23.68 13.41
N ALA A 79 1.36 22.55 12.77
CA ALA A 79 1.21 21.21 13.33
C ALA A 79 2.35 20.81 14.28
N ASP A 80 3.38 21.66 14.42
CA ASP A 80 4.49 21.44 15.36
C ASP A 80 3.97 21.29 16.80
N GLY A 81 4.05 20.07 17.33
CA GLY A 81 3.62 19.73 18.69
C GLY A 81 2.17 19.27 18.82
N LEU A 82 1.44 19.07 17.71
CA LEU A 82 0.17 18.35 17.71
C LEU A 82 0.40 16.84 17.79
N SER A 83 -0.59 16.14 18.34
CA SER A 83 -0.63 14.68 18.26
C SER A 83 -1.07 14.23 16.86
N ASP A 84 -0.73 12.99 16.50
CA ASP A 84 -1.19 12.40 15.24
C ASP A 84 -2.73 12.40 15.16
N GLU A 85 -3.43 12.18 16.29
CA GLU A 85 -4.90 12.23 16.38
C GLU A 85 -5.47 13.62 16.02
N ASP A 86 -4.83 14.68 16.50
CA ASP A 86 -5.23 16.06 16.16
C ASP A 86 -4.97 16.38 14.68
N ILE A 87 -3.92 15.80 14.09
CA ILE A 87 -3.62 15.92 12.66
C ILE A 87 -4.68 15.16 11.84
N TYR A 88 -5.08 13.95 12.24
CA TYR A 88 -6.16 13.20 11.58
C TYR A 88 -7.49 13.94 11.62
N ALA A 89 -7.86 14.53 12.77
CA ALA A 89 -9.08 15.32 12.90
C ALA A 89 -9.11 16.58 12.02
N ARG A 90 -7.93 17.08 11.60
CA ARG A 90 -7.85 18.16 10.62
C ARG A 90 -8.06 17.66 9.19
N TYR A 91 -7.52 16.50 8.84
CA TYR A 91 -7.81 15.87 7.54
C TYR A 91 -9.28 15.52 7.38
N ASP A 92 -9.97 15.16 8.46
CA ASP A 92 -11.42 14.86 8.47
C ASP A 92 -12.26 16.00 7.85
N GLN A 93 -11.84 17.26 8.04
CA GLN A 93 -12.53 18.42 7.47
C GLN A 93 -12.44 18.51 5.95
N TYR A 94 -11.45 17.84 5.35
CA TYR A 94 -11.20 17.79 3.92
C TYR A 94 -11.51 16.40 3.34
N GLN A 95 -12.12 15.50 4.10
CA GLN A 95 -12.37 14.13 3.66
C GLN A 95 -13.21 14.11 2.37
N ASP A 96 -14.40 14.70 2.39
CA ASP A 96 -15.29 14.74 1.22
C ASP A 96 -14.63 15.36 -0.03
N GLU A 97 -13.80 16.40 0.17
CA GLU A 97 -13.06 17.05 -0.92
C GLU A 97 -11.96 16.13 -1.46
N THR A 98 -11.20 15.51 -0.57
CA THR A 98 -10.12 14.58 -0.94
C THR A 98 -10.69 13.37 -1.68
N ASP A 99 -11.77 12.78 -1.18
CA ASP A 99 -12.45 11.65 -1.82
C ASP A 99 -12.91 12.04 -3.24
N THR A 100 -13.56 13.19 -3.39
CA THR A 100 -13.98 13.69 -4.72
C THR A 100 -12.80 13.90 -5.67
N LEU A 101 -11.68 14.43 -5.16
CA LEU A 101 -10.47 14.66 -5.96
C LEU A 101 -9.81 13.35 -6.38
N MET A 102 -9.79 12.36 -5.48
CA MET A 102 -9.24 11.03 -5.74
C MET A 102 -10.08 10.24 -6.75
N ASP A 103 -11.41 10.27 -6.63
CA ASP A 103 -12.33 9.68 -7.62
C ASP A 103 -12.06 10.26 -9.02
N ARG A 104 -11.87 11.58 -9.10
CA ARG A 104 -11.59 12.24 -10.36
C ARG A 104 -10.21 11.91 -10.93
N LEU A 105 -9.19 11.73 -10.08
CA LEU A 105 -7.89 11.22 -10.50
C LEU A 105 -7.99 9.80 -11.06
N GLU A 106 -8.75 8.91 -10.42
CA GLU A 106 -8.94 7.55 -10.89
C GLU A 106 -9.58 7.50 -12.28
N GLU A 107 -10.61 8.34 -12.53
CA GLU A 107 -11.19 8.48 -13.86
C GLU A 107 -10.17 8.92 -14.92
N LEU A 108 -9.31 9.87 -14.56
CA LEU A 108 -8.25 10.37 -15.43
C LEU A 108 -7.17 9.31 -15.66
N ASP A 109 -6.79 8.53 -14.65
CA ASP A 109 -5.81 7.45 -14.76
C ASP A 109 -6.32 6.29 -15.63
N LYS A 110 -7.61 5.92 -15.48
CA LYS A 110 -8.29 4.95 -16.38
C LYS A 110 -8.28 5.46 -17.80
N LYS A 111 -8.60 6.74 -17.99
CA LYS A 111 -8.60 7.37 -19.32
C LYS A 111 -7.20 7.50 -19.90
N ALA A 112 -6.18 7.73 -19.09
CA ALA A 112 -4.78 7.76 -19.51
C ALA A 112 -4.30 6.36 -19.94
N GLY A 113 -5.01 5.30 -19.50
CA GLY A 113 -4.62 3.90 -19.71
C GLY A 113 -3.50 3.47 -18.74
N TRP A 114 -3.34 4.19 -17.63
CA TRP A 114 -2.36 3.86 -16.59
C TRP A 114 -2.88 2.78 -15.64
N ILE A 115 -4.19 2.72 -15.45
CA ILE A 115 -4.89 1.67 -14.73
C ILE A 115 -5.96 1.06 -15.62
N ASP A 116 -6.18 -0.24 -15.47
CA ASP A 116 -7.20 -0.95 -16.23
C ASP A 116 -8.60 -0.51 -15.77
N ASN A 117 -9.59 -0.56 -16.67
CA ASN A 117 -10.99 -0.21 -16.40
C ASN A 117 -11.71 -1.28 -15.54
N GLU A 118 -10.95 -2.16 -14.88
CA GLU A 118 -11.48 -3.13 -13.94
C GLU A 118 -11.73 -2.36 -12.63
N GLU A 119 -13.01 -2.08 -12.39
CA GLU A 119 -13.54 -1.47 -11.18
C GLU A 119 -12.99 -2.25 -9.98
N TYR A 120 -12.08 -1.63 -9.21
CA TYR A 120 -11.81 -2.07 -7.85
C TYR A 120 -13.10 -1.77 -7.06
N GLU A 121 -14.08 -2.65 -7.22
CA GLU A 121 -15.26 -2.66 -6.37
C GLU A 121 -14.70 -2.88 -4.96
N TYR A 122 -14.68 -1.82 -4.15
CA TYR A 122 -14.60 -1.93 -2.69
C TYR A 122 -15.90 -2.61 -2.24
N SER A 123 -16.03 -3.90 -2.56
CA SER A 123 -17.11 -4.72 -2.07
C SER A 123 -16.86 -4.86 -0.57
N GLU A 124 -17.77 -4.37 0.26
CA GLU A 124 -17.78 -4.70 1.70
C GLU A 124 -17.86 -6.22 1.91
N ASP A 125 -18.25 -6.98 0.87
CA ASP A 125 -18.19 -8.44 0.81
C ASP A 125 -16.76 -8.99 0.92
N GLU A 126 -15.73 -8.19 0.57
CA GLU A 126 -14.31 -8.54 0.70
C GLU A 126 -13.77 -8.32 2.13
N TYR A 127 -14.58 -7.85 3.08
CA TYR A 127 -14.20 -7.96 4.51
C TYR A 127 -14.17 -9.43 4.97
N ASN A 128 -14.82 -10.34 4.24
CA ASN A 128 -14.74 -11.79 4.48
C ASN A 128 -13.57 -12.48 3.75
N ALA A 129 -12.84 -11.79 2.87
CA ALA A 129 -11.67 -12.38 2.19
C ALA A 129 -10.41 -12.40 3.07
N LEU A 130 -10.42 -11.71 4.22
CA LEU A 130 -9.35 -11.83 5.22
C LEU A 130 -9.29 -13.24 5.83
N TYR A 131 -10.40 -13.99 5.74
CA TYR A 131 -10.50 -15.40 6.10
C TYR A 131 -10.88 -16.23 4.87
N ASP A 132 -10.04 -16.22 3.83
CA ASP A 132 -10.03 -17.31 2.86
C ASP A 132 -9.63 -18.60 3.61
N THR A 133 -10.63 -19.23 4.24
CA THR A 133 -10.51 -20.52 4.91
C THR A 133 -10.30 -21.65 3.89
N GLY A 134 -10.11 -21.28 2.62
CA GLY A 134 -9.83 -22.16 1.51
C GLY A 134 -10.96 -23.15 1.31
N LYS A 135 -10.64 -24.44 1.45
CA LYS A 135 -11.61 -25.53 1.29
C LYS A 135 -12.30 -25.95 2.60
N LEU A 136 -12.15 -25.19 3.69
CA LEU A 136 -12.82 -25.49 4.96
C LEU A 136 -14.32 -25.20 4.91
N THR A 137 -15.10 -25.97 5.67
CA THR A 137 -16.49 -25.58 5.96
C THR A 137 -16.52 -24.46 7.00
N ALA A 138 -17.65 -23.77 7.14
CA ALA A 138 -17.81 -22.73 8.16
C ALA A 138 -17.54 -23.25 9.59
N GLU A 139 -17.97 -24.47 9.91
CA GLU A 139 -17.71 -25.09 11.23
C GLU A 139 -16.21 -25.39 11.44
N GLU A 140 -15.51 -25.78 10.38
CA GLU A 140 -14.07 -26.07 10.44
C GLU A 140 -13.23 -24.79 10.50
N ALA A 141 -13.65 -23.75 9.79
CA ALA A 141 -13.10 -22.42 9.92
C ALA A 141 -13.27 -21.88 11.34
N GLU A 142 -14.45 -22.04 11.95
CA GLU A 142 -14.71 -21.66 13.34
C GLU A 142 -13.84 -22.46 14.32
N GLN A 143 -13.63 -23.76 14.06
CA GLN A 143 -12.71 -24.58 14.87
C GLN A 143 -11.26 -24.12 14.75
N LEU A 144 -10.80 -23.79 13.53
CA LEU A 144 -9.46 -23.29 13.29
C LEU A 144 -9.24 -21.95 13.99
N GLN A 145 -10.20 -21.04 13.88
CA GLN A 145 -10.17 -19.75 14.55
C GLN A 145 -10.12 -19.93 16.07
N LYS A 146 -10.99 -20.76 16.65
CA LYS A 146 -10.99 -21.02 18.10
C LYS A 146 -9.68 -21.65 18.59
N ALA A 147 -9.05 -22.50 17.77
CA ALA A 147 -7.77 -23.09 18.13
C ALA A 147 -6.67 -22.01 18.19
N TYR A 148 -6.66 -21.08 17.25
CA TYR A 148 -5.76 -19.91 17.27
C TYR A 148 -6.04 -18.98 18.45
N GLU A 149 -7.30 -18.62 18.68
CA GLU A 149 -7.71 -17.78 19.82
C GLU A 149 -7.28 -18.43 21.15
N ARG A 150 -7.38 -19.75 21.28
CA ARG A 150 -6.95 -20.44 22.50
C ARG A 150 -5.43 -20.40 22.70
N ILE A 151 -4.64 -20.47 21.64
CA ILE A 151 -3.18 -20.31 21.73
C ILE A 151 -2.83 -18.89 22.18
N GLU A 152 -3.49 -17.87 21.63
CA GLU A 152 -3.28 -16.47 22.06
C GLU A 152 -3.70 -16.23 23.51
N GLU A 153 -4.81 -16.84 23.96
CA GLU A 153 -5.20 -16.80 25.37
C GLU A 153 -4.14 -17.45 26.27
N ILE A 154 -3.59 -18.60 25.87
CA ILE A 154 -2.51 -19.25 26.62
C ILE A 154 -1.28 -18.34 26.67
N ASP A 155 -0.92 -17.70 25.56
CA ASP A 155 0.19 -16.74 25.53
C ASP A 155 -0.07 -15.56 26.49
N ALA A 156 -1.27 -14.99 26.48
CA ALA A 156 -1.64 -13.91 27.41
C ALA A 156 -1.64 -14.37 28.89
N GLU A 157 -2.07 -15.62 29.17
CA GLU A 157 -2.03 -16.23 30.50
C GLU A 157 -0.59 -16.55 30.97
N VAL A 158 0.32 -16.84 30.04
CA VAL A 158 1.74 -17.07 30.35
C VAL A 158 2.44 -15.74 30.62
N TRP A 159 2.22 -14.75 29.75
CA TRP A 159 2.87 -13.43 29.76
C TRP A 159 2.06 -12.39 30.54
N THR A 160 1.81 -12.64 31.83
CA THR A 160 1.00 -11.75 32.69
C THR A 160 1.74 -10.53 33.23
N ASP A 161 3.08 -10.57 33.26
CA ASP A 161 3.94 -9.54 33.83
C ASP A 161 5.18 -9.34 32.95
N ASP A 162 5.58 -8.08 32.74
CA ASP A 162 6.70 -7.72 31.86
C ASP A 162 8.09 -8.12 32.43
N ASP A 163 8.17 -8.47 33.72
CA ASP A 163 9.42 -8.78 34.44
C ASP A 163 9.64 -10.30 34.66
N LEU A 164 8.93 -11.17 33.95
CA LEU A 164 9.09 -12.63 34.08
C LEU A 164 10.44 -13.10 33.53
N SER A 165 11.09 -14.01 34.25
CA SER A 165 12.29 -14.68 33.75
C SER A 165 11.93 -15.80 32.77
N ASP A 166 12.86 -16.13 31.85
CA ASP A 166 12.70 -17.21 30.88
C ASP A 166 12.33 -18.55 31.54
N ASP A 167 12.94 -18.88 32.68
CA ASP A 167 12.64 -20.11 33.45
C ASP A 167 11.19 -20.13 34.00
N GLU A 168 10.65 -18.96 34.37
CA GLU A 168 9.27 -18.83 34.85
C GLU A 168 8.27 -18.91 33.70
N ILE A 169 8.61 -18.36 32.55
CA ILE A 169 7.82 -18.46 31.31
C ILE A 169 7.77 -19.92 30.85
N GLU A 170 8.91 -20.62 30.80
CA GLU A 170 8.97 -22.04 30.44
C GLU A 170 8.13 -22.90 31.39
N ALA A 171 8.25 -22.68 32.71
CA ALA A 171 7.47 -23.41 33.70
C ALA A 171 5.95 -23.17 33.58
N ARG A 172 5.53 -22.01 33.07
CA ARG A 172 4.13 -21.71 32.78
C ARG A 172 3.66 -22.43 31.52
N TYR A 173 4.43 -22.39 30.43
CA TYR A 173 4.11 -23.13 29.19
C TYR A 173 4.03 -24.64 29.38
N VAL A 174 4.87 -25.22 30.25
CA VAL A 174 4.83 -26.66 30.58
C VAL A 174 3.45 -27.11 31.05
N LYS A 175 2.65 -26.23 31.66
CA LYS A 175 1.27 -26.58 32.08
C LYS A 175 0.31 -26.75 30.90
N TYR A 176 0.62 -26.13 29.77
CA TYR A 176 -0.18 -26.15 28.54
C TYR A 176 0.46 -27.01 27.45
N ASP A 177 1.56 -27.72 27.70
CA ASP A 177 2.33 -28.45 26.69
C ASP A 177 1.47 -29.47 25.90
N ASP A 178 0.69 -30.28 26.61
CA ASP A 178 -0.25 -31.24 26.00
C ASP A 178 -1.36 -30.53 25.20
N GLU A 179 -1.86 -29.39 25.70
CA GLU A 179 -2.93 -28.61 25.08
C GLU A 179 -2.45 -27.92 23.80
N ILE A 180 -1.33 -27.22 23.85
CA ILE A 180 -0.67 -26.58 22.71
C ILE A 180 -0.32 -27.63 21.65
N THR A 181 0.19 -28.79 22.04
CA THR A 181 0.49 -29.88 21.11
C THR A 181 -0.78 -30.35 20.39
N SER A 182 -1.89 -30.52 21.11
CA SER A 182 -3.17 -30.92 20.52
C SER A 182 -3.76 -29.83 19.61
N LEU A 183 -3.69 -28.56 20.02
CA LEU A 183 -4.17 -27.41 19.24
C LEU A 183 -3.37 -27.28 17.93
N ASN A 184 -2.04 -27.38 17.99
CA ASN A 184 -1.18 -27.32 16.82
C ASN A 184 -1.46 -28.46 15.83
N ALA A 185 -1.71 -29.68 16.31
CA ALA A 185 -2.09 -30.80 15.44
C ALA A 185 -3.46 -30.59 14.76
N GLN A 186 -4.41 -29.97 15.47
CA GLN A 186 -5.71 -29.60 14.91
C GLN A 186 -5.56 -28.50 13.85
N ILE A 187 -4.79 -27.46 14.14
CA ILE A 187 -4.47 -26.36 13.22
C ILE A 187 -3.82 -26.93 11.95
N GLU A 188 -2.75 -27.72 12.07
CA GLU A 188 -2.04 -28.30 10.92
C GLU A 188 -2.99 -29.10 10.01
N THR A 189 -3.92 -29.85 10.60
CA THR A 189 -4.91 -30.63 9.85
C THR A 189 -5.87 -29.72 9.07
N LEU A 190 -6.38 -28.66 9.72
CA LEU A 190 -7.33 -27.72 9.14
C LEU A 190 -6.65 -26.83 8.08
N GLU A 191 -5.43 -26.37 8.30
CA GLU A 191 -4.67 -25.57 7.34
C GLU A 191 -4.29 -26.36 6.07
N LYS A 192 -3.93 -27.65 6.22
CA LYS A 192 -3.73 -28.54 5.07
C LYS A 192 -5.02 -28.71 4.28
N LYS A 193 -6.15 -28.85 4.97
CA LYS A 193 -7.46 -28.94 4.32
C LYS A 193 -7.84 -27.63 3.63
N ALA A 194 -7.56 -26.48 4.25
CA ALA A 194 -7.72 -25.16 3.66
C ALA A 194 -6.90 -25.00 2.37
N GLY A 195 -5.79 -25.74 2.24
CA GLY A 195 -4.89 -25.66 1.09
C GLY A 195 -3.82 -24.59 1.25
N TRP A 196 -3.64 -24.05 2.44
CA TRP A 196 -2.64 -23.01 2.73
C TRP A 196 -1.19 -23.52 2.60
N TYR A 197 -0.98 -24.83 2.68
CA TYR A 197 0.32 -25.48 2.42
C TYR A 197 0.49 -25.99 0.98
N GLU A 198 -0.57 -26.03 0.17
CA GLU A 198 -0.58 -26.52 -1.22
C GLU A 198 -0.17 -25.39 -2.18
N GLY A 199 1.04 -24.86 -2.04
CA GLY A 199 1.50 -23.76 -2.91
C GLY A 199 2.96 -23.32 -2.82
N TYR A 200 3.72 -23.74 -1.78
CA TYR A 200 5.15 -23.39 -1.66
C TYR A 200 6.11 -24.39 -2.31
N TYR A 201 5.60 -25.53 -2.79
CA TYR A 201 6.28 -26.38 -3.77
C TYR A 201 5.25 -26.78 -4.80
N GLY A 202 5.34 -26.18 -6.00
CA GLY A 202 4.56 -26.65 -7.14
C GLY A 202 4.82 -28.12 -7.37
N ASN A 203 3.78 -28.85 -7.75
CA ASN A 203 3.80 -30.13 -8.46
C ASN A 203 5.19 -30.80 -8.54
N LEU A 204 5.56 -31.55 -7.51
CA LEU A 204 6.34 -32.76 -7.74
C LEU A 204 5.35 -33.90 -7.57
N SER A 205 4.68 -34.21 -8.67
CA SER A 205 4.04 -35.51 -8.85
C SER A 205 5.04 -36.59 -8.45
N GLU A 206 4.62 -37.54 -7.61
CA GLU A 206 5.38 -38.74 -7.24
C GLU A 206 5.78 -39.61 -8.45
N ASP A 207 5.33 -39.26 -9.67
CA ASP A 207 5.64 -39.98 -10.92
C ASP A 207 7.03 -39.69 -11.52
N GLU A 208 7.89 -38.87 -10.91
CA GLU A 208 9.29 -38.67 -11.36
C GLU A 208 10.37 -39.16 -10.37
N VAL A 209 10.03 -40.06 -9.43
CA VAL A 209 11.05 -40.74 -8.63
C VAL A 209 10.79 -42.26 -8.55
N ASN A 210 11.26 -42.95 -9.60
CA ASN A 210 11.43 -44.40 -9.82
C ASN A 210 10.27 -45.21 -10.40
#